data_AF-A0A969FW23-F1
#
_entry.id   AF-A0A969FW23-F1
#
_cell.length_a   1.000
_cell.length_b   1.000
_cell.length_c   1.000
_cell.angle_alpha   90.00
_cell.angle_beta   90.00
_cell.angle_gamma   90.00
#
_symmetry.space_group_name_H-M   'P 1'
#
loop_
_entity.id
_entity.type
_entity.pdbx_description
1 polymer ?
#
loop_
_entity_poly.entity_id
_entity_poly.type
_entity_poly.pdbx_seq_one_letter_code
_entity_poly.pdbx_strand_id
1 'polypeptide(L)'
;MPNYTLINEKLLEVAVAGEEVYSKKGAMVAFTGDITFARSFLAGGGVQDLAMRQVTGEAFQVMTARGHGNVYYAYRGFFVLSIALAGETMYIESESLLAFDGRLRTGTAFLGNQGLVQGWPAA
;
A
#
# COMPACT_ATOMS: atom_id res chain seq x y z
N MET A 1 5.37 14.90 -2.65
CA MET A 1 4.65 13.93 -1.81
C MET A 1 3.22 13.99 -2.31
N PRO A 2 2.58 12.87 -2.66
CA PRO A 2 1.16 12.89 -3.01
C PRO A 2 0.38 13.49 -1.85
N ASN A 3 -0.63 14.29 -2.15
CA ASN A 3 -1.49 14.85 -1.12
C ASN A 3 -2.63 13.87 -0.83
N TYR A 4 -2.76 13.44 0.43
CA TYR A 4 -3.79 12.50 0.88
C TYR A 4 -4.84 13.24 1.70
N THR A 5 -6.06 13.33 1.18
CA THR A 5 -7.15 14.08 1.83
C THR A 5 -8.34 13.15 2.07
N LEU A 6 -8.80 13.06 3.33
CA LEU A 6 -10.06 12.38 3.63
C LEU A 6 -11.22 13.30 3.26
N ILE A 7 -11.97 12.92 2.23
CA ILE A 7 -13.20 13.62 1.82
C ILE A 7 -14.30 13.36 2.84
N ASN A 8 -14.33 12.14 3.38
CA ASN A 8 -15.13 11.75 4.52
C ASN A 8 -14.45 10.55 5.21
N GLU A 9 -15.11 9.98 6.20
CA GLU A 9 -14.60 8.87 7.01
C GLU A 9 -14.33 7.56 6.24
N LYS A 10 -14.76 7.45 4.97
CA LYS A 10 -14.66 6.23 4.12
C LYS A 10 -14.02 6.47 2.74
N LEU A 11 -13.76 7.73 2.37
CA LEU A 11 -13.31 8.11 1.04
C LEU A 11 -12.03 8.94 1.11
N LEU A 12 -10.98 8.41 0.51
CA LEU A 12 -9.67 9.03 0.41
C LEU A 12 -9.47 9.58 -0.99
N GLU A 13 -9.19 10.87 -1.12
CA GLU A 13 -8.64 11.48 -2.33
C GLU A 13 -7.12 11.50 -2.25
N VAL A 14 -6.47 11.13 -3.35
CA VAL A 14 -5.01 11.24 -3.51
C VAL A 14 -4.71 12.03 -4.78
N ALA A 15 -4.06 13.17 -4.63
CA ALA A 15 -3.50 13.90 -5.76
C ALA A 15 -2.21 13.22 -6.20
N VAL A 16 -2.19 12.73 -7.45
CA VAL A 16 -1.06 12.07 -8.09
C VAL A 16 -0.40 13.07 -9.03
N ALA A 17 0.88 13.37 -8.82
CA ALA A 17 1.62 14.39 -9.56
C ALA A 17 2.98 13.89 -10.09
N GLY A 18 2.99 12.69 -10.67
CA GLY A 18 4.16 12.03 -11.25
C GLY A 18 4.77 10.96 -10.35
N GLU A 19 4.54 11.02 -9.04
CA GLU A 19 4.89 9.94 -8.13
C GLU A 19 3.98 8.72 -8.25
N GLU A 20 4.45 7.60 -7.70
CA GLU A 20 3.72 6.35 -7.66
C GLU A 20 2.92 6.24 -6.36
N VAL A 21 1.65 5.87 -6.50
CA VAL A 21 0.77 5.52 -5.36
C VAL A 21 0.39 4.06 -5.48
N TYR A 22 0.58 3.31 -4.39
CA TYR A 22 0.12 1.94 -4.28
C TYR A 22 -1.24 1.92 -3.59
N SER A 23 -2.12 1.03 -4.01
CA SER A 23 -3.45 0.86 -3.44
C SER A 23 -3.89 -0.60 -3.44
N LYS A 24 -4.79 -0.96 -2.53
CA LYS A 24 -5.43 -2.27 -2.53
C LYS A 24 -6.18 -2.47 -3.84
N LYS A 25 -6.06 -3.66 -4.43
CA LYS A 25 -6.78 -4.00 -5.66
C LYS A 25 -8.29 -3.84 -5.46
N GLY A 26 -8.93 -3.13 -6.38
CA GLY A 26 -10.37 -2.87 -6.36
C GLY A 26 -10.80 -1.74 -5.42
N ALA A 27 -9.86 -1.02 -4.78
CA ALA A 27 -10.19 0.12 -3.94
C ALA A 27 -10.40 1.43 -4.71
N MET A 28 -9.90 1.55 -5.95
CA MET A 28 -10.13 2.72 -6.79
C MET A 28 -11.62 2.83 -7.15
N VAL A 29 -12.26 3.96 -6.82
CA VAL A 29 -13.68 4.21 -7.11
C VAL A 29 -13.89 5.23 -8.22
N ALA A 30 -12.99 6.21 -8.37
CA ALA A 30 -13.04 7.23 -9.42
C ALA A 30 -11.64 7.84 -9.61
N PHE A 31 -11.42 8.51 -10.75
CA PHE A 31 -10.23 9.32 -10.99
C PHE A 31 -10.50 10.43 -12.01
N THR A 32 -9.64 11.44 -12.03
CA THR A 32 -9.61 12.51 -13.03
C THR A 32 -8.17 12.73 -13.50
N GLY A 33 -8.00 13.30 -14.69
CA GLY A 33 -6.70 13.54 -15.31
C GLY A 33 -6.11 12.30 -15.97
N ASP A 34 -4.81 12.38 -16.28
CA ASP A 34 -4.08 11.35 -17.02
C ASP A 34 -3.43 10.38 -16.04
N ILE A 35 -4.20 9.37 -15.59
CA ILE A 35 -3.74 8.34 -14.66
C ILE A 35 -3.68 6.97 -15.34
N THR A 36 -2.54 6.31 -15.24
CA THR A 36 -2.35 4.91 -15.65
C THR A 36 -2.33 4.01 -14.44
N PHE A 37 -3.09 2.91 -14.52
CA PHE A 37 -3.14 1.88 -13.49
C PHE A 37 -2.48 0.59 -13.96
N ALA A 38 -1.68 0.00 -13.08
CA ALA A 38 -1.03 -1.29 -13.34
C ALA A 38 -1.18 -2.22 -12.15
N ARG A 39 -1.25 -3.53 -12.41
CA ARG A 39 -1.07 -4.51 -11.33
C ARG A 39 0.36 -4.42 -10.85
N SER A 40 0.53 -4.33 -9.54
CA SER A 40 1.85 -4.37 -8.92
C SER A 40 1.90 -5.48 -7.88
N PHE A 41 3.09 -5.76 -7.41
CA PHE A 41 3.36 -6.70 -6.36
C PHE A 41 4.23 -5.98 -5.34
N LEU A 42 3.82 -5.97 -4.07
CA LEU A 42 4.73 -5.57 -3.01
C LEU A 42 5.84 -6.61 -2.96
N ALA A 43 7.02 -6.21 -3.41
CA ALA A 43 8.21 -7.04 -3.43
C ALA A 43 9.43 -6.15 -3.17
N GLY A 44 10.18 -6.50 -2.14
CA GLY A 44 11.53 -6.02 -1.91
C GLY A 44 12.48 -6.70 -2.90
N GLY A 45 12.38 -6.34 -4.17
CA GLY A 45 13.51 -6.35 -5.10
C GLY A 45 14.16 -7.69 -5.52
N GLY A 46 13.55 -8.87 -5.36
CA GLY A 46 14.22 -10.12 -5.77
C GLY A 46 13.34 -11.32 -6.11
N VAL A 47 13.94 -12.29 -6.83
CA VAL A 47 13.35 -13.61 -7.15
C VAL A 47 13.11 -14.45 -5.89
N GLN A 48 13.89 -14.21 -4.82
CA GLN A 48 13.72 -14.86 -3.51
C GLN A 48 12.40 -14.49 -2.83
N ASP A 49 11.90 -13.26 -3.01
CA ASP A 49 10.64 -12.79 -2.40
C ASP A 49 9.40 -13.43 -3.04
N LEU A 50 9.47 -13.78 -4.33
CA LEU A 50 8.41 -14.54 -5.00
C LEU A 50 8.25 -15.95 -4.41
N ALA A 51 9.35 -16.57 -4.00
CA ALA A 51 9.33 -17.88 -3.33
C ALA A 51 8.79 -17.76 -1.89
N MET A 52 9.19 -16.71 -1.14
CA MET A 52 8.71 -16.46 0.21
C MET A 52 7.18 -16.28 0.27
N ARG A 53 6.58 -15.70 -0.77
CA ARG A 53 5.12 -15.50 -0.87
C ARG A 53 4.31 -16.79 -1.00
N GLN A 54 4.84 -17.81 -1.68
CA GLN A 54 4.18 -19.12 -1.71
C GLN A 54 4.19 -19.79 -0.33
N VAL A 55 5.17 -19.45 0.51
CA VAL A 55 5.33 -19.99 1.86
C VAL A 55 4.51 -19.21 2.89
N THR A 56 4.38 -17.88 2.78
CA THR A 56 3.59 -17.06 3.72
C THR A 56 2.09 -17.09 3.45
N GLY A 57 1.65 -17.44 2.23
CA GLY A 57 0.23 -17.52 1.86
C GLY A 57 -0.49 -16.16 1.78
N GLU A 58 0.23 -15.05 1.94
CA GLU A 58 -0.35 -13.71 1.90
C GLU A 58 -0.61 -13.25 0.45
N ALA A 59 -1.87 -13.33 0.04
CA ALA A 59 -2.34 -12.89 -1.27
C ALA A 59 -2.70 -11.38 -1.30
N PHE A 60 -1.92 -10.52 -0.64
CA PHE A 60 -2.18 -9.08 -0.71
C PHE A 60 -1.90 -8.55 -2.14
N GLN A 61 -2.97 -8.23 -2.85
CA GLN A 61 -2.93 -7.74 -4.23
C GLN A 61 -3.01 -6.21 -4.24
N VAL A 62 -2.01 -5.59 -4.86
CA VAL A 62 -1.87 -4.14 -4.98
C VAL A 62 -1.96 -3.69 -6.43
N MET A 63 -2.41 -2.46 -6.60
CA MET A 63 -2.45 -1.70 -7.84
C MET A 63 -1.57 -0.46 -7.69
N THR A 64 -0.86 -0.12 -8.74
CA THR A 64 -0.12 1.12 -8.88
C THR A 64 -0.97 2.14 -9.64
N ALA A 65 -0.95 3.39 -9.20
CA ALA A 65 -1.40 4.57 -9.97
C ALA A 65 -0.20 5.50 -10.24
N ARG A 66 -0.04 5.95 -11.49
CA ARG A 66 0.98 6.92 -11.92
C ARG A 66 0.40 7.89 -12.94
N GLY A 67 0.89 9.13 -12.96
CA GLY A 67 0.48 10.17 -13.90
C GLY A 67 0.17 11.50 -13.20
N HIS A 68 -0.77 12.26 -13.75
CA HIS A 68 -1.15 13.58 -13.23
C HIS A 68 -2.67 13.74 -13.11
N GLY A 69 -3.18 13.87 -11.88
CA GLY A 69 -4.61 13.97 -11.61
C GLY A 69 -4.99 13.54 -10.19
N ASN A 70 -6.29 13.29 -9.95
CA ASN A 70 -6.79 12.88 -8.64
C ASN A 70 -7.34 11.46 -8.72
N VAL A 71 -7.07 10.64 -7.70
CA VAL A 71 -7.62 9.29 -7.58
C VAL A 71 -8.36 9.16 -6.26
N TYR A 72 -9.54 8.57 -6.30
CA TYR A 72 -10.39 8.35 -5.14
C TYR A 72 -10.38 6.87 -4.77
N TYR A 73 -10.14 6.58 -3.49
CA TYR A 73 -10.06 5.22 -2.95
C TYR A 73 -11.07 5.02 -1.81
N ALA A 74 -11.79 3.90 -1.87
CA ALA A 74 -12.65 3.40 -0.80
C ALA A 74 -12.75 1.88 -0.90
N TYR A 75 -13.00 1.19 0.22
CA TYR A 75 -13.08 -0.28 0.21
C TYR A 75 -14.15 -0.81 1.16
N ARG A 76 -15.14 -1.52 0.62
CA ARG A 76 -16.19 -2.26 1.37
C ARG A 76 -16.92 -1.45 2.47
N GLY A 77 -16.95 -0.13 2.36
CA GLY A 77 -17.57 0.75 3.37
C GLY A 77 -16.78 0.88 4.68
N PHE A 78 -15.51 0.44 4.69
CA PHE A 78 -14.64 0.56 5.85
C PHE A 78 -14.22 2.01 6.10
N PHE A 79 -13.96 2.31 7.37
CA PHE A 79 -13.39 3.57 7.80
C PHE A 79 -11.93 3.67 7.35
N VAL A 80 -11.51 4.87 6.97
CA VAL A 80 -10.14 5.14 6.53
C VAL A 80 -9.42 5.98 7.59
N LEU A 81 -8.28 5.47 8.05
CA LEU A 81 -7.36 6.17 8.91
C LEU A 81 -6.11 6.55 8.11
N SER A 82 -5.82 7.85 8.04
CA SER A 82 -4.57 8.34 7.45
C SER A 82 -3.49 8.42 8.53
N ILE A 83 -2.35 7.79 8.28
CA ILE A 83 -1.21 7.76 9.19
C ILE A 83 0.02 8.28 8.43
N ALA A 84 0.59 9.38 8.91
CA ALA A 84 1.85 9.88 8.42
C ALA A 84 3.00 9.21 9.19
N LEU A 85 3.97 8.67 8.46
CA LEU A 85 5.22 8.15 9.03
C LEU A 85 6.32 9.19 8.85
N ALA A 86 7.04 9.49 9.93
CA ALA A 86 8.12 10.46 10.02
C ALA A 86 9.44 9.77 10.45
N GLY A 87 9.77 8.65 9.80
CA GLY A 87 10.96 7.86 10.08
C GLY A 87 10.69 6.61 10.92
N GLU A 88 9.47 6.42 11.40
CA GLU A 88 9.07 5.20 12.11
C GLU A 88 8.76 4.05 11.16
N THR A 89 8.82 2.83 11.70
CA THR A 89 8.31 1.62 11.05
C THR A 89 6.97 1.24 11.68
N MET A 90 5.97 0.94 10.85
CA MET A 90 4.66 0.49 11.28
C MET A 90 4.38 -0.93 10.77
N TYR A 91 3.89 -1.78 11.66
CA TYR A 91 3.38 -3.10 11.31
C TYR A 91 1.85 -3.04 11.25
N ILE A 92 1.29 -3.50 10.14
CA ILE A 92 -0.14 -3.52 9.89
C ILE A 92 -0.53 -4.87 9.28
N GLU A 93 -1.73 -5.34 9.58
CA GLU A 93 -2.30 -6.46 8.84
C GLU A 93 -2.44 -6.09 7.37
N SER A 94 -1.88 -6.90 6.47
CA SER A 94 -1.86 -6.64 5.02
C SER A 94 -3.25 -6.31 4.47
N GLU A 95 -4.30 -6.98 4.94
CA GLU A 95 -5.67 -6.75 4.47
C GLU A 95 -6.24 -5.38 4.83
N SER A 96 -5.74 -4.75 5.89
CA SER A 96 -6.17 -3.43 6.39
C SER A 96 -5.54 -2.25 5.64
N LEU A 97 -4.54 -2.50 4.78
CA LEU A 97 -3.86 -1.45 4.02
C LEU A 97 -4.69 -1.02 2.80
N LEU A 98 -5.08 0.26 2.75
CA LEU A 98 -5.87 0.83 1.65
C LEU A 98 -5.00 1.41 0.53
N ALA A 99 -4.14 2.36 0.86
CA ALA A 99 -3.27 3.05 -0.08
C ALA A 99 -2.05 3.63 0.64
N PHE A 100 -0.94 3.79 -0.08
CA PHE A 100 0.29 4.33 0.48
C PHE A 100 1.25 4.83 -0.61
N ASP A 101 2.19 5.68 -0.20
CA ASP A 101 3.17 6.33 -1.07
C ASP A 101 4.25 5.33 -1.53
N GLY A 102 4.57 5.34 -2.82
CA GLY A 102 5.59 4.47 -3.40
C GLY A 102 7.02 4.70 -2.92
N ARG A 103 7.27 5.75 -2.14
CA ARG A 103 8.54 6.00 -1.47
C ARG A 103 8.70 5.26 -0.14
N LEU A 104 7.63 4.68 0.41
CA LEU A 104 7.72 3.85 1.60
C LEU A 104 8.43 2.53 1.28
N ARG A 105 9.40 2.15 2.13
CA ARG A 105 9.98 0.81 2.11
C ARG A 105 8.98 -0.15 2.73
N THR A 106 8.60 -1.19 1.98
CA THR A 106 7.63 -2.18 2.43
C THR A 106 8.26 -3.58 2.46
N GLY A 107 7.73 -4.44 3.33
CA GLY A 107 8.15 -5.82 3.50
C GLY A 107 7.10 -6.61 4.25
N THR A 108 7.09 -7.93 4.08
CA THR A 108 6.19 -8.84 4.81
C THR A 108 6.96 -9.47 5.96
N ALA A 109 6.42 -9.40 7.19
CA ALA A 109 7.00 -10.04 8.36
C ALA A 109 6.05 -11.14 8.85
N PHE A 110 6.57 -12.36 8.99
CA PHE A 110 5.81 -13.45 9.59
C PHE A 110 5.93 -13.41 11.13
N LEU A 111 4.80 -13.28 11.81
CA LEU A 111 4.70 -13.37 13.26
C LEU A 111 4.33 -14.81 13.62
N GLY A 112 5.34 -15.65 13.90
CA GLY A 112 5.12 -17.02 14.36
C GLY A 112 4.61 -17.11 15.82
N ASN A 113 4.37 -18.33 16.31
CA ASN A 113 3.85 -18.62 17.66
C ASN A 113 4.74 -18.13 18.83
N GLN A 114 5.92 -17.58 18.53
CA GLN A 114 6.80 -16.83 19.43
C GLN A 114 7.18 -15.58 18.64
N GLY A 115 6.91 -14.39 19.18
CA GLY A 115 6.94 -13.11 18.44
C GLY A 115 8.18 -12.87 17.57
N LEU A 116 7.98 -12.05 16.53
CA LEU A 116 8.96 -11.56 15.53
C LEU A 116 10.10 -12.53 15.22
N VAL A 117 9.97 -13.27 14.13
CA VAL A 117 11.07 -14.10 13.60
C VAL A 117 12.24 -13.19 13.21
N GLN A 118 13.33 -13.38 13.94
CA GLN A 118 14.63 -12.71 13.85
C GLN A 118 15.22 -12.81 12.44
N GLY A 119 15.05 -11.76 11.62
CA GLY A 119 15.61 -11.75 10.26
C GLY A 119 15.63 -10.42 9.51
N TRP A 120 15.09 -9.33 10.08
CA TRP A 120 15.12 -8.02 9.41
C TRP A 120 16.23 -7.15 10.01
N PRO A 121 17.12 -6.55 9.20
CA PRO A 121 18.09 -5.59 9.73
C PRO A 121 17.33 -4.37 10.21
N ALA A 122 17.33 -4.17 11.53
CA ALA A 122 17.04 -2.87 12.13
C ALA A 122 18.07 -1.89 11.57
N ALA A 123 17.61 -0.91 10.81
CA ALA A 123 18.37 0.28 10.44
C ALA A 123 17.60 1.48 10.98
#